data_AF-A0A9R0ZC34-F1
#
_entry.id   AF-A0A9R0ZC34-F1
#
_cell.length_a   1.000
_cell.length_b   1.000
_cell.length_c   1.000
_cell.angle_alpha   90.00
_cell.angle_beta   90.00
_cell.angle_gamma   90.00
#
_symmetry.space_group_name_H-M   'P 1'
#
loop_
_entity.id
_entity.type
_entity.pdbx_description
1 polymer ?
#
loop_
_entity_poly.entity_id
_entity_poly.type
_entity_poly.pdbx_seq_one_letter_code
_entity_poly.pdbx_strand_id
1 'polypeptide(L)'
;MEDKKKDLLRRLTIISIPFVFVAIPSIVIFVGMLSPHAAGPKVAVASPEQNHTVGMLSTMTGGQMILSCRAAFAGNWEYFHYFILDPYKPQHAFFQPQTDHYAILCKWGYMGNFLQDVVVFNSSEPYAKLCAVNAGGCRYLFQDGQMFLVTGRHATKAAPWQHREKKLIGDVLLRDCKHILGIFPTMCHYTKHDHQYVGKIISRWSWWFNY
;
A
#
# COMPACT_ATOMS: atom_id res chain seq x y z
N MET A 1 30.51 13.44 56.42
CA MET A 1 29.61 14.36 55.68
C MET A 1 29.66 14.16 54.18
N GLU A 2 30.76 13.64 53.61
CA GLU A 2 30.94 13.41 52.17
C GLU A 2 29.92 12.43 51.55
N ASP A 3 29.62 11.33 52.23
CA ASP A 3 28.83 10.23 51.65
C ASP A 3 27.35 10.57 51.49
N LYS A 4 26.78 11.37 52.41
CA LYS A 4 25.42 11.92 52.27
C LYS A 4 25.29 12.84 51.06
N LYS A 5 26.35 13.58 50.72
CA LYS A 5 26.36 14.51 49.57
C LYS A 5 26.39 13.75 48.24
N LYS A 6 27.15 12.64 48.18
CA LYS A 6 27.21 11.75 47.01
C LYS A 6 25.88 11.04 46.76
N ASP A 7 25.19 10.58 47.81
CA ASP A 7 23.91 9.88 47.67
C ASP A 7 22.76 10.85 47.26
N LEU A 8 22.79 12.09 47.76
CA LEU A 8 21.90 13.16 47.31
C LEU A 8 22.12 13.53 45.83
N LEU A 9 23.37 13.67 45.40
CA LEU A 9 23.71 13.91 43.99
C LEU A 9 23.26 12.76 43.09
N ARG A 10 23.43 11.51 43.53
CA ARG A 10 23.00 10.33 42.77
C ARG A 10 21.48 10.29 42.62
N ARG A 11 20.72 10.57 43.68
CA ARG A 11 19.25 10.67 43.61
C ARG A 11 18.76 11.84 42.75
N LEU A 12 19.40 13.01 42.83
CA LEU A 12 19.10 14.15 41.96
C LEU A 12 19.31 13.82 40.48
N THR A 13 20.38 13.09 40.16
CA THR A 13 20.68 12.66 38.77
C THR A 13 19.67 11.64 38.25
N ILE A 14 19.22 10.70 39.11
CA ILE A 14 18.23 9.67 38.76
C ILE A 14 16.83 10.29 38.51
N ILE A 15 16.50 11.38 39.20
CA ILE A 15 15.21 12.08 39.03
C ILE A 15 15.24 13.05 37.83
N SER A 16 16.39 13.64 37.50
CA SER A 16 16.50 14.58 36.38
C SER A 16 16.49 13.90 35.01
N ILE A 17 17.01 12.67 34.89
CA ILE A 17 17.03 11.92 33.63
C ILE A 17 15.61 11.69 33.07
N PRO A 18 14.61 11.17 33.81
CA PRO A 18 13.27 10.98 33.28
C PRO A 18 12.55 12.31 32.99
N PHE A 19 12.85 13.40 33.70
CA PHE A 19 12.24 14.71 33.42
C PHE A 19 12.69 15.32 32.08
N VAL A 20 13.97 15.14 31.71
CA VAL A 20 14.48 15.57 30.40
C VAL A 20 13.83 14.76 29.27
N PHE A 21 13.61 13.45 29.46
CA PHE A 21 12.99 12.60 28.44
C PHE A 21 11.46 12.79 28.29
N VAL A 22 10.76 13.35 29.29
CA VAL A 22 9.32 13.64 29.21
C VAL A 22 9.04 15.06 28.68
N ALA A 23 9.94 16.01 28.91
CA ALA A 23 9.79 17.38 28.41
C ALA A 23 10.13 17.53 26.91
N ILE A 24 11.12 16.77 26.40
CA ILE A 24 11.57 16.88 24.99
C ILE A 24 10.47 16.49 23.97
N PRO A 25 9.68 15.42 24.15
CA PRO A 25 8.58 15.10 23.24
C PRO A 25 7.48 16.16 23.23
N SER A 26 7.28 16.86 24.35
CA SER A 26 6.18 17.82 24.50
C SER A 26 6.45 19.11 23.72
N ILE A 27 7.70 19.58 23.66
CA ILE A 27 8.06 20.80 22.91
C ILE A 27 7.99 20.56 21.39
N VAL A 28 8.31 19.36 20.91
CA VAL A 28 8.18 19.01 19.47
C VAL A 28 6.70 19.02 19.03
N ILE A 29 5.78 18.67 19.91
CA ILE A 29 4.33 18.74 19.62
C ILE A 29 3.85 20.20 19.55
N PHE A 30 4.32 21.09 20.42
CA PHE A 30 3.89 22.50 20.41
C PHE A 30 4.53 23.34 19.29
N VAL A 31 5.79 23.07 18.91
CA VAL A 31 6.44 23.79 17.79
C VAL A 31 5.93 23.30 16.43
N GLY A 32 5.46 22.05 16.33
CA GLY A 32 4.77 21.54 15.14
C GLY A 32 3.41 22.18 14.85
N MET A 33 2.82 22.88 15.83
CA MET A 33 1.50 23.54 15.69
C MET A 33 1.58 25.05 15.38
N LEU A 34 2.77 25.64 15.30
CA LEU A 34 2.96 27.07 15.01
C LEU A 34 3.78 27.30 13.73
N SER A 35 3.59 26.46 12.72
CA SER A 35 4.03 26.77 11.35
C SER A 35 2.93 27.58 10.65
N PRO A 36 3.16 28.84 10.25
CA PRO A 36 2.15 29.75 9.72
C PRO A 36 1.78 29.48 8.24
N HIS A 37 1.85 28.24 7.77
CA HIS A 37 1.47 27.87 6.40
C HIS A 37 0.02 27.41 6.26
N ALA A 38 -0.86 27.83 7.19
CA ALA A 38 -2.31 27.78 7.01
C ALA A 38 -2.79 28.83 5.98
N ALA A 39 -2.17 28.88 4.81
CA ALA A 39 -2.86 29.29 3.61
C ALA A 39 -3.71 28.08 3.21
N GLY A 40 -4.96 28.06 3.68
CA GLY A 40 -5.88 26.97 3.39
C GLY A 40 -5.86 26.65 1.90
N PRO A 41 -5.75 25.38 1.50
CA PRO A 41 -5.97 25.05 0.10
C PRO A 41 -7.39 25.51 -0.19
N LYS A 42 -7.57 26.32 -1.25
CA LYS A 42 -8.86 26.47 -1.88
C LYS A 42 -9.33 25.05 -2.16
N VAL A 43 -10.23 24.52 -1.33
CA VAL A 43 -10.91 23.26 -1.61
C VAL A 43 -11.80 23.59 -2.80
N ALA A 44 -11.22 23.46 -3.99
CA ALA A 44 -12.00 23.16 -5.17
C ALA A 44 -12.78 21.92 -4.76
N VAL A 45 -14.09 22.10 -4.58
CA VAL A 45 -15.00 20.99 -4.34
C VAL A 45 -14.83 20.08 -5.54
N ALA A 46 -14.07 19.00 -5.37
CA ALA A 46 -13.80 18.05 -6.42
C ALA A 46 -15.16 17.59 -6.95
N SER A 47 -15.38 17.78 -8.25
CA SER A 47 -16.58 17.27 -8.91
C SER A 47 -16.67 15.76 -8.59
N PRO A 48 -17.86 15.19 -8.34
CA PRO A 48 -18.00 13.75 -8.10
C PRO A 48 -17.41 12.87 -9.23
N GLU A 49 -17.10 13.44 -10.40
CA GLU A 49 -16.36 12.81 -11.50
C GLU A 49 -14.85 12.60 -11.24
N GLN A 50 -14.27 13.27 -10.25
CA GLN A 50 -12.85 13.12 -9.86
C GLN A 50 -12.64 12.07 -8.77
N ASN A 51 -13.71 11.47 -8.25
CA ASN A 51 -13.59 10.35 -7.34
C ASN A 51 -13.15 9.12 -8.14
N HIS A 52 -12.09 8.47 -7.66
CA HIS A 52 -11.60 7.23 -8.25
C HIS A 52 -11.73 6.10 -7.24
N THR A 53 -11.95 4.90 -7.78
CA THR A 53 -11.98 3.66 -7.00
C THR A 53 -11.00 2.65 -7.53
N VAL A 54 -10.29 2.02 -6.61
CA VAL A 54 -9.45 0.86 -6.87
C VAL A 54 -10.02 -0.31 -6.08
N GLY A 55 -10.45 -1.33 -6.81
CA GLY A 55 -10.80 -2.64 -6.27
C GLY A 55 -9.68 -3.63 -6.51
N MET A 56 -9.44 -4.48 -5.54
CA MET A 56 -8.50 -5.59 -5.65
C MET A 56 -9.15 -6.88 -5.19
N LEU A 57 -8.83 -7.95 -5.88
CA LEU A 57 -9.26 -9.31 -5.56
C LEU A 57 -8.05 -10.23 -5.70
N SER A 58 -7.87 -11.13 -4.73
CA SER A 58 -6.91 -12.23 -4.84
C SER A 58 -7.68 -13.54 -4.93
N THR A 59 -7.28 -14.41 -5.86
CA THR A 59 -7.68 -15.83 -5.88
C THR A 59 -6.51 -16.75 -5.57
N MET A 60 -5.38 -16.18 -5.11
CA MET A 60 -4.18 -16.93 -4.79
C MET A 60 -4.42 -17.85 -3.58
N THR A 61 -4.02 -19.11 -3.70
CA THR A 61 -4.22 -20.13 -2.67
C THR A 61 -2.97 -20.25 -1.78
N GLY A 62 -3.16 -20.35 -0.47
CA GLY A 62 -2.05 -20.56 0.48
C GLY A 62 -1.79 -19.43 1.47
N GLY A 63 -2.54 -18.32 1.43
CA GLY A 63 -2.45 -17.27 2.45
C GLY A 63 -3.10 -15.95 2.08
N GLN A 64 -2.99 -14.99 2.99
CA GLN A 64 -3.36 -13.59 2.76
C GLN A 64 -2.30 -12.88 1.92
N MET A 65 -2.76 -12.02 1.03
CA MET A 65 -1.90 -11.15 0.22
C MET A 65 -2.02 -9.72 0.72
N ILE A 66 -0.90 -9.00 0.76
CA ILE A 66 -0.83 -7.67 1.34
C ILE A 66 -0.34 -6.68 0.29
N LEU A 67 -0.99 -5.53 0.19
CA LEU A 67 -0.49 -4.39 -0.56
C LEU A 67 -0.44 -3.14 0.31
N SER A 68 0.73 -2.51 0.38
CA SER A 68 0.88 -1.20 1.01
C SER A 68 1.09 -0.16 -0.08
N CYS A 69 0.09 0.71 -0.27
CA CYS A 69 -0.01 1.60 -1.41
C CYS A 69 0.23 3.06 -1.01
N ARG A 70 0.96 3.77 -1.86
CA ARG A 70 1.18 5.22 -1.80
C ARG A 70 0.68 5.88 -3.07
N ALA A 71 0.13 7.06 -2.93
CA ALA A 71 -0.13 7.95 -4.05
C ALA A 71 1.15 8.76 -4.30
N ALA A 72 1.71 8.64 -5.50
CA ALA A 72 2.87 9.37 -5.95
C ALA A 72 2.42 10.53 -6.85
N PHE A 73 2.91 11.72 -6.53
CA PHE A 73 2.72 12.97 -7.25
C PHE A 73 4.09 13.49 -7.70
N ALA A 74 4.18 14.47 -8.59
CA ALA A 74 5.44 14.96 -9.16
C ALA A 74 6.55 15.25 -8.11
N GLY A 75 7.39 14.24 -7.82
CA GLY A 75 8.46 14.28 -6.81
C GLY A 75 8.05 13.99 -5.35
N ASN A 76 6.76 13.89 -5.04
CA ASN A 76 6.24 13.65 -3.69
C ASN A 76 5.44 12.35 -3.60
N TRP A 77 5.24 11.84 -2.40
CA TRP A 77 4.34 10.70 -2.19
C TRP A 77 3.66 10.79 -0.83
N GLU A 78 2.45 10.26 -0.78
CA GLU A 78 1.67 10.16 0.45
C GLU A 78 1.17 8.73 0.60
N TYR A 79 1.12 8.27 1.85
CA TYR A 79 0.51 6.98 2.14
C TYR A 79 -0.97 7.02 1.77
N PHE A 80 -1.41 6.05 0.97
CA PHE A 80 -2.78 6.00 0.46
C PHE A 80 -3.61 4.98 1.23
N HIS A 81 -3.25 3.70 1.15
CA HIS A 81 -4.07 2.62 1.71
C HIS A 81 -3.29 1.32 1.87
N TYR A 82 -3.79 0.44 2.73
CA TYR A 82 -3.26 -0.91 2.93
C TYR A 82 -4.35 -1.95 2.70
N PHE A 83 -4.12 -2.83 1.72
CA PHE A 83 -5.02 -3.91 1.37
C PHE A 83 -4.53 -5.21 2.00
N ILE A 84 -5.42 -5.91 2.70
CA ILE A 84 -5.19 -7.27 3.20
C ILE A 84 -6.19 -8.18 2.49
N LEU A 85 -5.80 -8.74 1.36
CA LEU A 85 -6.69 -9.52 0.53
C LEU A 85 -6.77 -10.96 1.03
N ASP A 86 -7.90 -11.28 1.66
CA ASP A 86 -8.35 -12.66 1.82
C ASP A 86 -8.70 -13.26 0.44
N PRO A 87 -8.41 -14.56 0.22
CA PRO A 87 -8.82 -15.23 -1.01
C PRO A 87 -10.32 -15.10 -1.27
N TYR A 88 -10.68 -14.73 -2.50
CA TYR A 88 -12.04 -14.56 -3.01
C TYR A 88 -12.87 -13.44 -2.35
N LYS A 89 -12.27 -12.60 -1.51
CA LYS A 89 -12.94 -11.42 -0.93
C LYS A 89 -12.40 -10.14 -1.57
N PRO A 90 -13.20 -9.43 -2.38
CA PRO A 90 -12.77 -8.17 -2.97
C PRO A 90 -12.67 -7.09 -1.90
N GLN A 91 -11.65 -6.24 -2.01
CA GLN A 91 -11.52 -5.02 -1.22
C GLN A 91 -11.46 -3.80 -2.14
N HIS A 92 -12.00 -2.69 -1.66
CA HIS A 92 -12.08 -1.46 -2.42
C HIS A 92 -11.60 -0.29 -1.58
N ALA A 93 -10.85 0.61 -2.20
CA ALA A 93 -10.51 1.90 -1.63
C ALA A 93 -10.94 3.02 -2.59
N PHE A 94 -11.41 4.11 -1.99
CA PHE A 94 -11.81 5.32 -2.67
C PHE A 94 -10.73 6.37 -2.47
N PHE A 95 -10.53 7.22 -3.45
CA PHE A 95 -9.61 8.31 -3.29
C PHE A 95 -10.00 9.51 -4.14
N GLN A 96 -9.61 10.68 -3.64
CA GLN A 96 -9.78 11.97 -4.28
C GLN A 96 -8.37 12.52 -4.55
N PRO A 97 -7.94 12.54 -5.82
CA PRO A 97 -6.63 13.06 -6.14
C PRO A 97 -6.61 14.58 -5.93
N GLN A 98 -5.54 15.09 -5.31
CA GLN A 98 -5.34 16.52 -5.13
C GLN A 98 -4.76 17.20 -6.39
N THR A 99 -4.27 16.40 -7.34
CA THR A 99 -3.62 16.87 -8.57
C THR A 99 -4.04 15.99 -9.75
N ASP A 100 -3.92 16.50 -10.98
CA ASP A 100 -4.31 15.78 -12.19
C ASP A 100 -3.32 14.65 -12.58
N HIS A 101 -2.07 14.74 -12.09
CA HIS A 101 -0.99 13.82 -12.43
C HIS A 101 -0.49 13.05 -11.21
N TYR A 102 -0.91 11.79 -11.10
CA TYR A 102 -0.55 10.93 -9.99
C TYR A 102 -0.59 9.46 -10.38
N ALA A 103 0.12 8.65 -9.60
CA ALA A 103 0.11 7.20 -9.73
C ALA A 103 -0.08 6.55 -8.35
N ILE A 104 -0.76 5.41 -8.29
CA ILE A 104 -0.81 4.58 -7.10
C ILE A 104 0.21 3.47 -7.27
N LEU A 105 1.23 3.51 -6.42
CA LEU A 105 2.31 2.55 -6.38
C LEU A 105 2.19 1.75 -5.10
N CYS A 106 2.29 0.43 -5.20
CA CYS A 106 2.18 -0.45 -4.04
C CYS A 106 3.45 -1.26 -3.84
N LYS A 107 3.79 -1.50 -2.58
CA LYS A 107 4.56 -2.68 -2.21
C LYS A 107 3.58 -3.84 -2.12
N TRP A 108 3.91 -4.96 -2.76
CA TRP A 108 3.13 -6.18 -2.75
C TRP A 108 3.86 -7.28 -2.00
N GLY A 109 3.14 -8.02 -1.15
CA GLY A 109 3.69 -9.08 -0.32
C GLY A 109 2.79 -10.31 -0.31
N TYR A 110 3.37 -11.49 -0.56
CA TYR A 110 2.66 -12.76 -0.51
C TYR A 110 3.59 -13.93 -0.20
N MET A 111 3.27 -14.71 0.84
CA MET A 111 4.03 -15.89 1.25
C MET A 111 5.57 -15.68 1.32
N GLY A 112 6.00 -14.49 1.77
CA GLY A 112 7.41 -14.14 1.89
C GLY A 112 8.09 -13.67 0.60
N ASN A 113 7.34 -13.52 -0.49
CA ASN A 113 7.76 -12.83 -1.71
C ASN A 113 7.32 -11.37 -1.66
N PHE A 114 8.17 -10.47 -2.14
CA PHE A 114 7.94 -9.03 -2.06
C PHE A 114 8.30 -8.33 -3.36
N LEU A 115 7.40 -7.47 -3.82
CA LEU A 115 7.62 -6.54 -4.92
C LEU A 115 7.43 -5.11 -4.43
N GLN A 116 8.14 -4.17 -5.05
CA GLN A 116 8.00 -2.74 -4.84
C GLN A 116 7.68 -2.04 -6.17
N ASP A 117 7.10 -0.85 -6.07
CA ASP A 117 6.71 -0.01 -7.20
C ASP A 117 5.73 -0.74 -8.15
N VAL A 118 4.85 -1.57 -7.60
CA VAL A 118 3.75 -2.19 -8.36
C VAL A 118 2.75 -1.11 -8.73
N VAL A 119 2.66 -0.78 -10.02
CA VAL A 119 1.78 0.27 -10.53
C VAL A 119 0.35 -0.26 -10.55
N VAL A 120 -0.46 0.19 -9.60
CA VAL A 120 -1.88 -0.16 -9.50
C VAL A 120 -2.76 0.91 -10.14
N PHE A 121 -2.29 2.14 -10.30
CA PHE A 121 -3.04 3.15 -11.05
C PHE A 121 -2.08 4.19 -11.60
N ASN A 122 -2.36 4.74 -12.77
CA ASN A 122 -1.62 5.87 -13.32
C ASN A 122 -2.61 6.79 -14.05
N SER A 123 -2.73 8.05 -13.61
CA SER A 123 -3.67 9.00 -14.20
C SER A 123 -3.34 9.40 -15.63
N SER A 124 -2.08 9.19 -16.05
CA SER A 124 -1.61 9.50 -17.42
C SER A 124 -2.01 8.44 -18.44
N GLU A 125 -2.53 7.29 -17.97
CA GLU A 125 -2.91 6.19 -18.85
C GLU A 125 -4.32 6.37 -19.43
N PRO A 126 -4.60 5.89 -20.66
CA PRO A 126 -5.91 6.03 -21.29
C PRO A 126 -7.06 5.40 -20.48
N TYR A 127 -6.78 4.33 -19.72
CA TYR A 127 -7.78 3.64 -18.89
C TYR A 127 -8.15 4.41 -17.62
N ALA A 128 -7.41 5.45 -17.23
CA ALA A 128 -7.60 6.18 -15.97
C ALA A 128 -9.02 6.74 -15.83
N LYS A 129 -9.58 7.28 -16.93
CA LYS A 129 -10.93 7.83 -16.98
C LYS A 129 -12.02 6.77 -16.74
N LEU A 130 -11.74 5.51 -17.07
CA LEU A 130 -12.67 4.40 -16.84
C LEU A 130 -12.73 3.98 -15.36
N CYS A 131 -11.82 4.49 -14.54
CA CYS A 131 -11.71 4.14 -13.12
C CYS A 131 -12.36 5.15 -12.18
N ALA A 132 -13.09 6.12 -12.74
CA ALA A 132 -13.98 6.97 -11.96
C ALA A 132 -15.08 6.12 -11.28
N VAL A 133 -15.53 6.52 -10.10
CA VAL A 133 -16.50 5.74 -9.30
C VAL A 133 -17.80 5.48 -10.08
N ASN A 134 -18.27 6.49 -10.80
CA ASN A 134 -19.44 6.41 -11.69
C ASN A 134 -19.24 5.43 -12.87
N ALA A 135 -18.00 5.20 -13.29
CA ALA A 135 -17.62 4.23 -14.31
C ALA A 135 -17.38 2.80 -13.75
N GLY A 136 -17.49 2.60 -12.44
CA GLY A 136 -17.43 1.30 -11.77
C GLY A 136 -16.07 0.93 -11.16
N GLY A 137 -15.09 1.84 -11.24
CA GLY A 137 -13.77 1.71 -10.64
C GLY A 137 -12.79 0.81 -11.40
N CYS A 138 -11.49 1.07 -11.21
CA CYS A 138 -10.42 0.15 -11.61
C CYS A 138 -10.51 -1.12 -10.76
N ARG A 139 -10.42 -2.31 -11.37
CA ARG A 139 -10.43 -3.57 -10.64
C ARG A 139 -9.24 -4.42 -11.03
N TYR A 140 -8.50 -4.87 -10.04
CA TYR A 140 -7.33 -5.73 -10.21
C TYR A 140 -7.59 -7.11 -9.66
N LEU A 141 -7.18 -8.12 -10.41
CA LEU A 141 -7.26 -9.52 -10.02
C LEU A 141 -5.85 -10.09 -9.96
N PHE A 142 -5.49 -10.64 -8.81
CA PHE A 142 -4.28 -11.43 -8.61
C PHE A 142 -4.66 -12.89 -8.63
N GLN A 143 -4.19 -13.60 -9.67
CA GLN A 143 -4.55 -14.98 -9.94
C GLN A 143 -3.33 -15.71 -10.49
N ASP A 144 -3.00 -16.87 -9.92
CA ASP A 144 -1.98 -17.80 -10.44
C ASP A 144 -0.60 -17.15 -10.73
N GLY A 145 -0.20 -16.17 -9.92
CA GLY A 145 1.07 -15.46 -10.11
C GLY A 145 1.03 -14.34 -11.13
N GLN A 146 -0.16 -13.92 -11.53
CA GLN A 146 -0.37 -12.89 -12.52
C GLN A 146 -1.29 -11.80 -11.98
N MET A 147 -1.05 -10.57 -12.43
CA MET A 147 -1.88 -9.42 -12.14
C MET A 147 -2.64 -9.02 -13.41
N PHE A 148 -3.97 -8.95 -13.28
CA PHE A 148 -4.87 -8.57 -14.36
C PHE A 148 -5.60 -7.29 -14.00
N LEU A 149 -5.76 -6.40 -14.98
CA LEU A 149 -6.74 -5.33 -14.95
C LEU A 149 -8.04 -5.87 -15.54
N VAL A 150 -9.11 -5.82 -14.75
CA VAL A 150 -10.45 -6.20 -15.17
C VAL A 150 -11.17 -4.95 -15.64
N THR A 151 -11.30 -4.81 -16.96
CA THR A 151 -12.07 -3.75 -17.62
C THR A 151 -13.47 -4.23 -17.98
N GLY A 152 -14.40 -3.29 -18.13
CA GLY A 152 -15.79 -3.58 -18.47
C GLY A 152 -16.76 -3.43 -17.29
N ARG A 153 -18.01 -3.08 -17.60
CA ARG A 153 -19.04 -2.86 -16.59
C ARG A 153 -19.47 -4.18 -15.97
N HIS A 154 -19.87 -4.11 -14.70
CA HIS A 154 -20.50 -5.26 -14.04
C HIS A 154 -21.78 -5.58 -14.82
N ALA A 155 -22.00 -6.85 -15.19
CA ALA A 155 -23.28 -7.26 -15.74
C ALA A 155 -24.39 -6.80 -14.80
N THR A 156 -25.23 -5.89 -15.29
CA THR A 156 -26.38 -5.38 -14.54
C THR A 156 -27.60 -6.18 -14.96
N LYS A 157 -28.67 -6.19 -14.14
CA LYS A 157 -29.94 -6.82 -14.54
C LYS A 157 -30.48 -6.29 -15.88
N ALA A 158 -30.12 -5.05 -16.24
CA ALA A 158 -30.50 -4.40 -17.51
C ALA A 158 -29.59 -4.79 -18.70
N ALA A 159 -28.38 -5.27 -18.45
CA ALA A 159 -27.42 -5.68 -19.49
C ALA A 159 -26.61 -6.90 -19.02
N PRO A 160 -27.21 -8.10 -19.06
CA PRO A 160 -26.58 -9.32 -18.53
C PRO A 160 -25.37 -9.81 -19.35
N TRP A 161 -25.25 -9.38 -20.62
CA TRP A 161 -24.23 -9.82 -21.58
C TRP A 161 -22.99 -8.92 -21.67
N GLN A 162 -22.74 -8.04 -20.68
CA GLN A 162 -21.50 -7.26 -20.68
C GLN A 162 -20.32 -8.18 -20.34
N HIS A 163 -19.52 -8.49 -21.36
CA HIS A 163 -18.26 -9.20 -21.20
C HIS A 163 -17.29 -8.38 -20.35
N ARG A 164 -16.83 -8.97 -19.25
CA ARG A 164 -15.66 -8.47 -18.54
C ARG A 164 -14.43 -8.88 -19.33
N GLU A 165 -13.63 -7.90 -19.69
CA GLU A 165 -12.34 -8.13 -20.30
C GLU A 165 -11.29 -8.19 -19.20
N LYS A 166 -10.41 -9.20 -19.27
CA LYS A 166 -9.24 -9.29 -18.41
C LYS A 166 -8.02 -8.96 -19.25
N LYS A 167 -7.36 -7.85 -18.94
CA LYS A 167 -6.08 -7.48 -19.53
C LYS A 167 -4.95 -7.91 -18.60
N LEU A 168 -4.03 -8.72 -19.09
CA LEU A 168 -2.81 -9.07 -18.35
C LEU A 168 -1.92 -7.82 -18.22
N ILE A 169 -1.50 -7.52 -16.99
CA ILE A 169 -0.55 -6.45 -16.70
C ILE A 169 0.87 -7.01 -16.60
N GLY A 170 1.02 -8.18 -15.96
CA GLY A 170 2.28 -8.88 -15.85
C GLY A 170 2.25 -9.88 -14.69
N ASP A 171 3.43 -10.39 -14.35
CA ASP A 171 3.57 -11.42 -13.34
C ASP A 171 3.89 -10.81 -11.95
N VAL A 172 3.46 -11.50 -10.90
CA VAL A 172 3.87 -11.24 -9.51
C VAL A 172 4.80 -12.35 -9.03
N LEU A 173 5.71 -12.03 -8.10
CA LEU A 173 6.73 -12.97 -7.67
C LEU A 173 6.11 -14.13 -6.88
N LEU A 174 6.18 -15.34 -7.43
CA LEU A 174 5.75 -16.54 -6.74
C LEU A 174 6.90 -17.49 -6.49
N ARG A 175 6.92 -18.04 -5.28
CA ARG A 175 7.82 -19.13 -4.91
C ARG A 175 6.96 -20.32 -4.52
N ASP A 176 7.09 -21.39 -5.27
CA ASP A 176 6.47 -22.67 -4.95
C ASP A 176 7.41 -23.44 -4.00
N CYS A 177 6.89 -23.76 -2.81
CA CYS A 177 7.62 -24.51 -1.80
C CYS A 177 7.00 -25.90 -1.66
N LYS A 178 7.79 -26.93 -1.96
CA LYS A 178 7.42 -28.31 -1.66
C LYS A 178 7.58 -28.54 -0.16
N HIS A 179 6.52 -29.04 0.47
CA HIS A 179 6.51 -29.36 1.90
C HIS A 179 6.60 -30.88 2.11
N ILE A 180 7.50 -31.34 2.98
CA ILE A 180 7.48 -32.73 3.47
C ILE A 180 6.52 -32.80 4.66
N LEU A 181 5.61 -33.78 4.63
CA LEU A 181 4.55 -33.99 5.64
C LEU A 181 3.65 -32.74 5.86
N GLY A 182 3.56 -31.84 4.87
CA GLY A 182 2.71 -30.65 4.92
C GLY A 182 3.17 -29.54 5.88
N ILE A 183 4.30 -29.70 6.58
CA ILE A 183 4.72 -28.79 7.66
C ILE A 183 6.07 -28.12 7.36
N PHE A 184 7.05 -28.84 6.79
CA PHE A 184 8.40 -28.30 6.59
C PHE A 184 8.69 -28.03 5.11
N PRO A 185 8.91 -26.76 4.71
CA PRO A 185 9.31 -26.44 3.34
C PRO A 185 10.72 -26.98 3.09
N THR A 186 10.87 -27.89 2.14
CA THR A 186 12.14 -28.59 1.87
C THR A 186 12.80 -28.15 0.58
N MET A 187 12.03 -27.74 -0.41
CA MET A 187 12.56 -27.16 -1.66
C MET A 187 11.64 -26.06 -2.14
N CYS A 188 12.17 -24.85 -2.27
CA CYS A 188 11.43 -23.69 -2.74
C CYS A 188 12.00 -23.19 -4.07
N HIS A 189 11.24 -23.37 -5.14
CA HIS A 189 11.59 -22.91 -6.48
C HIS A 189 10.75 -21.69 -6.84
N TYR A 190 11.36 -20.73 -7.52
CA TYR A 190 10.57 -19.67 -8.14
C TYR A 190 9.80 -20.29 -9.30
N THR A 191 8.50 -19.99 -9.37
CA THR A 191 7.69 -20.41 -10.50
C THR A 191 8.28 -19.79 -11.76
N LYS A 192 8.22 -20.50 -12.88
CA LYS A 192 8.66 -19.92 -14.15
C LYS A 192 7.70 -18.78 -14.49
N HIS A 193 8.27 -17.61 -14.77
CA HIS A 193 7.53 -16.43 -15.19
C HIS A 193 7.65 -16.28 -16.69
N ASP A 194 6.52 -16.15 -17.37
CA ASP A 194 6.46 -16.00 -18.82
C ASP A 194 6.39 -14.53 -19.23
N HIS A 195 6.06 -13.63 -18.29
CA HIS A 195 5.93 -12.19 -18.52
C HIS A 195 6.83 -11.39 -17.58
N GLN A 196 6.95 -10.09 -17.88
CA GLN A 196 7.66 -9.17 -16.99
C GLN A 196 6.92 -9.01 -15.66
N TYR A 197 7.69 -8.84 -14.59
CA TYR A 197 7.13 -8.53 -13.29
C TYR A 197 6.48 -7.14 -13.28
N VAL A 198 5.35 -7.02 -12.60
CA VAL A 198 4.63 -5.74 -12.43
C VAL A 198 5.32 -4.76 -11.49
N GLY A 199 6.45 -5.14 -10.90
CA GLY A 199 7.25 -4.32 -10.01
C GLY A 199 8.67 -4.87 -9.83
N LYS A 200 9.44 -4.23 -8.97
CA LYS A 200 10.82 -4.61 -8.66
C LYS A 200 10.85 -5.61 -7.52
N ILE A 201 11.59 -6.69 -7.67
CA ILE A 201 11.80 -7.68 -6.61
C ILE A 201 12.61 -7.03 -5.48
N ILE A 202 12.12 -7.17 -4.25
CA ILE A 202 12.78 -6.64 -3.06
C ILE A 202 12.94 -7.72 -1.98
N SER A 203 13.89 -7.50 -1.08
CA SER A 203 14.11 -8.38 0.07
C SER A 203 13.09 -8.15 1.18
N ARG A 204 12.94 -9.14 2.08
CA ARG A 204 12.13 -9.02 3.29
C ARG A 204 12.52 -7.82 4.16
N TRP A 205 13.81 -7.50 4.25
CA TRP A 205 14.28 -6.34 5.00
C TRP A 205 13.81 -5.03 4.35
N SER A 206 13.90 -4.93 3.02
CA SER A 206 13.43 -3.74 2.28
C SER A 206 11.92 -3.51 2.42
N TRP A 207 11.14 -4.57 2.63
CA TRP A 207 9.71 -4.44 2.90
C TRP A 207 9.44 -3.57 4.14
N TRP A 208 10.15 -3.86 5.25
CA TRP A 208 9.91 -3.22 6.55
C TRP A 208 10.59 -1.86 6.73
N PHE A 209 11.77 -1.65 6.12
CA PHE A 209 12.64 -0.53 6.47
C PHE A 209 12.82 0.53 5.37
N ASN A 210 12.35 0.28 4.14
CA ASN A 210 12.55 1.20 3.03
C ASN A 210 11.33 2.14 2.93
N TYR A 211 11.40 3.34 3.53
CA TYR A 211 10.35 4.38 3.43
C TYR A 211 10.78 5.46 2.45
#